data_AF-A0A9P5J2S2-F1
#
_entry.id   AF-A0A9P5J2S2-F1
#
_cell.length_a   1.000
_cell.length_b   1.000
_cell.length_c   1.000
_cell.angle_alpha   90.00
_cell.angle_beta   90.00
_cell.angle_gamma   90.00
#
_symmetry.space_group_name_H-M   'P 1'
#
loop_
_entity.id
_entity.type
_entity.pdbx_description
1 polymer ?
#
loop_
_entity_poly.entity_id
_entity_poly.type
_entity_poly.pdbx_seq_one_letter_code
_entity_poly.pdbx_strand_id
1 'polypeptide(L)'
;MSFSTQLLKSLVPDSSILSTKTNLYQTLSRLPNDGVGSLVRQKRWDVAGRPDTYWQVTRVRLKNEGKNGKAWGRFVYKGKAIHTTDQPIPGALKYTWREGSGKEVAKSTA
;
A
#
# COMPACT_ATOMS: atom_id res chain seq x y z
N MET A 1 -34.59 -6.09 -4.54
CA MET A 1 -34.21 -6.60 -3.21
C MET A 1 -32.84 -6.05 -2.88
N SER A 2 -32.74 -5.11 -1.94
CA SER A 2 -31.49 -4.41 -1.60
C SER A 2 -30.78 -5.17 -0.49
N PHE A 3 -29.63 -5.79 -0.79
CA PHE A 3 -28.85 -6.52 0.19
C PHE A 3 -28.06 -5.52 1.05
N SER A 4 -28.36 -5.47 2.36
CA SER A 4 -27.68 -4.62 3.33
C SER A 4 -26.22 -5.04 3.48
N THR A 5 -25.30 -4.21 2.99
CA THR A 5 -23.84 -4.37 3.10
C THR A 5 -23.32 -4.25 4.54
N GLN A 6 -24.19 -3.90 5.49
CA GLN A 6 -23.82 -3.62 6.88
C GLN A 6 -23.59 -4.90 7.70
N LEU A 7 -24.25 -6.01 7.33
CA LEU A 7 -24.16 -7.30 8.03
C LEU A 7 -22.90 -8.12 7.71
N LEU A 8 -22.22 -7.82 6.59
CA LEU A 8 -21.00 -8.55 6.19
C LEU A 8 -19.73 -8.08 6.92
N LYS A 9 -19.74 -6.89 7.52
CA LYS A 9 -18.56 -6.33 8.20
C LYS A 9 -18.31 -6.93 9.59
N SER A 10 -19.35 -7.44 10.27
CA SER A 10 -19.22 -7.97 11.64
C SER A 10 -18.82 -9.45 11.70
N LEU A 11 -18.85 -10.15 10.56
CA LEU A 11 -18.46 -11.57 10.46
C LEU A 11 -16.99 -11.77 10.07
N VAL A 12 -16.26 -10.68 9.83
CA VAL A 12 -14.84 -10.77 9.54
C VAL A 12 -14.11 -10.88 10.88
N PRO A 13 -13.36 -11.97 11.14
CA PRO A 13 -12.56 -12.07 12.35
C PRO A 13 -11.64 -10.86 12.45
N ASP A 14 -11.42 -10.36 13.66
CA ASP A 14 -10.53 -9.23 13.92
C ASP A 14 -9.15 -9.54 13.32
N SER A 15 -8.88 -8.93 12.17
CA SER A 15 -7.68 -9.19 11.36
C SER A 15 -6.39 -8.86 12.10
N SER A 16 -6.48 -8.16 13.25
CA SER A 16 -5.37 -7.93 14.17
C SER A 16 -4.85 -9.21 14.84
N ILE A 17 -5.70 -10.24 15.03
CA ILE A 17 -5.35 -11.53 15.65
C ILE A 17 -4.54 -12.41 14.67
N LEU A 18 -4.73 -12.21 13.36
CA LEU A 18 -3.99 -12.85 12.28
C LEU A 18 -2.82 -11.99 11.79
N SER A 19 -2.18 -11.20 12.67
CA SER A 19 -1.05 -10.29 12.35
C SER A 19 0.22 -11.03 11.89
N THR A 20 0.11 -11.72 10.77
CA THR A 20 1.21 -12.21 9.96
C THR A 20 1.85 -11.01 9.28
N LYS A 21 3.18 -10.97 9.27
CA LYS A 21 3.93 -9.98 8.49
C LYS A 21 3.46 -10.05 7.04
N THR A 22 2.69 -9.05 6.61
CA THR A 22 2.24 -8.95 5.22
C THR A 22 3.26 -8.16 4.43
N ASN A 23 3.80 -8.77 3.37
CA ASN A 23 4.75 -8.09 2.50
C ASN A 23 4.02 -7.14 1.54
N LEU A 24 4.76 -6.38 0.73
CA LEU A 24 4.17 -5.41 -0.19
C LEU A 24 3.22 -6.08 -1.18
N TYR A 25 3.63 -7.17 -1.82
CA TYR A 25 2.85 -7.84 -2.86
C TYR A 25 1.54 -8.42 -2.31
N GLN A 26 1.59 -9.01 -1.12
CA GLN A 26 0.40 -9.54 -0.45
C GLN A 26 -0.54 -8.42 0.00
N THR A 27 0.00 -7.23 0.29
CA THR A 27 -0.82 -6.05 0.59
C THR A 27 -1.51 -5.59 -0.69
N LEU A 28 -0.75 -5.45 -1.77
CA LEU A 28 -1.23 -5.01 -3.08
C LEU A 28 -2.26 -5.95 -3.70
N SER A 29 -2.07 -7.27 -3.57
CA SER A 29 -2.98 -8.29 -4.11
C SER A 29 -4.37 -8.27 -3.49
N ARG A 30 -4.54 -7.59 -2.34
CA ARG A 30 -5.83 -7.43 -1.66
C ARG A 30 -6.54 -6.13 -2.04
N LEU A 31 -5.85 -5.24 -2.75
CA LEU A 31 -6.38 -3.95 -3.16
C LEU A 31 -6.93 -4.02 -4.59
N PRO A 32 -7.90 -3.15 -4.94
CA PRO A 32 -8.37 -3.03 -6.32
C PRO A 32 -7.20 -2.75 -7.29
N ASN A 33 -7.27 -3.33 -8.49
CA ASN A 33 -6.26 -3.15 -9.54
C ASN A 33 -4.81 -3.40 -9.05
N ASP A 34 -4.61 -4.45 -8.24
CA ASP A 34 -3.35 -4.80 -7.60
C ASP A 34 -2.71 -3.63 -6.84
N GLY A 35 -3.52 -2.72 -6.31
CA GLY A 35 -3.09 -1.54 -5.56
C GLY A 35 -2.46 -0.43 -6.40
N VAL A 36 -2.58 -0.45 -7.73
CA VAL A 36 -2.18 0.70 -8.58
C VAL A 36 -3.04 1.92 -8.22
N GLY A 37 -2.39 3.06 -7.99
CA GLY A 37 -3.01 4.29 -7.49
C GLY A 37 -3.11 4.37 -5.97
N SER A 38 -2.92 3.24 -5.27
CA SER A 38 -2.97 3.21 -3.81
C SER A 38 -1.70 3.78 -3.19
N LEU A 39 -1.83 4.27 -1.96
CA LEU A 39 -0.71 4.70 -1.14
C LEU A 39 -0.34 3.57 -0.20
N VAL A 40 0.94 3.23 -0.13
CA VAL A 40 1.43 2.15 0.74
C VAL A 40 2.59 2.62 1.58
N ARG A 41 2.65 2.15 2.82
CA ARG A 41 3.68 2.55 3.78
C ARG A 41 4.21 1.37 4.57
N GLN A 42 5.45 1.50 5.02
CA GLN A 42 6.07 0.52 5.91
C GLN A 42 5.59 0.76 7.34
N LYS A 43 5.14 -0.29 8.04
CA LYS A 43 4.66 -0.19 9.44
C LYS A 43 5.69 0.47 10.39
N ARG A 44 6.99 0.33 10.10
CA ARG A 44 8.07 0.95 10.89
C ARG A 44 8.08 2.49 10.82
N TRP A 45 7.52 3.08 9.77
CA TRP A 45 7.43 4.53 9.67
C TRP A 45 6.39 5.11 10.64
N ASP A 46 5.38 4.33 11.00
CA ASP A 46 4.38 4.67 12.01
C ASP A 46 5.05 4.83 13.38
N VAL A 47 5.86 3.84 13.77
CA VAL A 47 6.62 3.85 15.03
C VAL A 47 7.60 5.03 15.07
N ALA A 48 8.12 5.42 13.92
CA ALA A 48 9.03 6.54 13.81
C ALA A 48 8.34 7.92 13.70
N GLY A 49 7.02 8.00 13.88
CA GLY A 49 6.27 9.26 13.83
C GLY A 49 6.30 9.94 12.46
N ARG A 50 6.35 9.15 11.37
CA ARG A 50 6.43 9.66 9.98
C ARG A 50 5.21 9.24 9.16
N PRO A 51 4.00 9.74 9.47
CA PRO A 51 2.77 9.34 8.80
C PRO A 51 2.73 9.77 7.32
N ASP A 52 3.38 10.90 6.97
CA ASP A 52 3.43 11.46 5.61
C ASP A 52 4.58 10.89 4.76
N THR A 53 5.11 9.72 5.14
CA THR A 53 6.08 8.97 4.33
C THR A 53 5.41 7.76 3.73
N TYR A 54 5.32 7.70 2.41
CA TYR A 54 4.65 6.62 1.70
C TYR A 54 5.17 6.48 0.27
N TRP A 55 4.81 5.37 -0.36
CA TRP A 55 4.93 5.18 -1.80
C TRP A 55 3.55 5.30 -2.43
N GLN A 56 3.42 6.13 -3.46
CA GLN A 56 2.27 6.08 -4.36
C GLN A 56 2.55 5.04 -5.44
N VAL A 57 1.77 3.97 -5.48
CA VAL A 57 1.98 2.86 -6.39
C VAL A 57 1.49 3.25 -7.78
N THR A 58 2.34 3.07 -8.80
CA THR A 58 2.00 3.43 -10.17
C THR A 58 1.94 2.23 -11.11
N ARG A 59 2.68 1.16 -10.79
CA ARG A 59 2.69 -0.07 -11.58
C ARG A 59 3.01 -1.27 -10.70
N VAL A 60 2.34 -2.38 -10.97
CA VAL A 60 2.54 -3.64 -10.25
C VAL A 60 2.60 -4.80 -11.25
N ARG A 61 3.43 -5.78 -10.94
CA ARG A 61 3.49 -7.09 -11.62
C ARG A 61 3.57 -8.16 -10.55
N LEU A 62 2.42 -8.68 -10.13
CA LEU A 62 2.34 -9.75 -9.14
C LEU A 62 2.70 -11.10 -9.75
N LYS A 63 3.19 -12.01 -8.91
CA LYS A 63 3.53 -13.40 -9.21
C LYS A 63 3.19 -14.28 -8.02
N ASN A 64 3.07 -15.59 -8.25
CA ASN A 64 2.82 -16.59 -7.21
C ASN A 64 1.64 -16.18 -6.32
N GLU A 65 0.49 -15.85 -6.94
CA GLU A 65 -0.73 -15.46 -6.22
C GLU A 65 -0.53 -14.25 -5.29
N GLY A 66 0.26 -13.27 -5.74
CA GLY A 66 0.53 -12.05 -4.96
C GLY A 66 1.54 -12.23 -3.83
N LYS A 67 2.22 -13.38 -3.71
CA LYS A 67 3.28 -13.57 -2.71
C LYS A 67 4.61 -12.92 -3.12
N ASN A 68 4.82 -12.73 -4.42
CA ASN A 68 6.03 -12.15 -5.02
C ASN A 68 5.66 -11.20 -6.16
N GLY A 69 6.64 -10.46 -6.69
CA GLY A 69 6.40 -9.61 -7.85
C GLY A 69 7.45 -8.54 -8.06
N LYS A 70 7.03 -7.49 -8.77
CA LYS A 70 7.72 -6.20 -8.89
C LYS A 70 6.69 -5.10 -8.74
N ALA A 71 7.04 -4.04 -8.02
CA ALA A 71 6.18 -2.86 -7.86
C ALA A 71 7.03 -1.61 -8.08
N TRP A 72 6.41 -0.60 -8.67
CA TRP A 72 6.99 0.72 -8.90
C TRP A 72 6.06 1.78 -8.34
N GLY A 73 6.64 2.90 -7.97
CA GLY A 73 5.88 4.04 -7.47
C GLY A 73 6.73 5.28 -7.30
N ARG A 74 6.10 6.31 -6.75
CA ARG A 74 6.74 7.58 -6.40
C ARG A 74 6.90 7.65 -4.91
N PHE A 75 8.11 7.97 -4.46
CA PHE A 75 8.39 8.07 -3.03
C PHE A 75 8.08 9.47 -2.52
N VAL A 76 7.21 9.53 -1.53
CA VAL A 76 6.89 10.74 -0.78
C VAL A 76 7.49 10.59 0.61
N TYR A 77 8.32 11.56 1.01
CA TYR A 77 8.94 11.60 2.32
C TYR A 77 8.52 12.88 3.02
N LYS A 78 7.89 12.73 4.19
CA LYS A 78 7.38 13.87 4.98
C LYS A 78 6.55 14.85 4.13
N GLY A 79 5.66 14.30 3.29
CA GLY A 79 4.79 15.07 2.41
C GLY A 79 5.43 15.65 1.14
N LYS A 80 6.74 15.43 0.92
CA LYS A 80 7.44 15.90 -0.28
C LYS A 80 7.77 14.74 -1.21
N ALA A 81 7.36 14.86 -2.48
CA ALA A 81 7.79 13.93 -3.51
C ALA A 81 9.31 14.07 -3.71
N ILE A 82 10.06 12.99 -3.47
CA ILE A 82 11.52 13.00 -3.64
C ILE A 82 11.89 12.81 -5.11
N HIS A 83 11.12 12.00 -5.83
CA HIS A 83 11.37 11.68 -7.23
C HIS A 83 10.17 12.05 -8.08
N THR A 84 10.42 12.63 -9.25
CA THR A 84 9.42 12.89 -10.28
C THR A 84 9.12 11.65 -11.12
N THR A 85 10.07 10.71 -11.21
CA THR A 85 9.94 9.48 -11.98
C THR A 85 9.56 8.29 -11.10
N ASP A 86 8.90 7.32 -11.71
CA ASP A 86 8.52 6.08 -11.06
C ASP A 86 9.75 5.20 -10.81
N GLN A 87 9.95 4.81 -9.55
CA GLN A 87 11.08 4.00 -9.10
C GLN A 87 10.63 2.64 -8.58
N PRO A 88 11.46 1.59 -8.68
CA PRO A 88 11.15 0.30 -8.07
C PRO A 88 11.06 0.45 -6.55
N ILE A 89 10.03 -0.13 -5.93
CA ILE A 89 9.81 -0.01 -4.49
C ILE A 89 10.76 -0.97 -3.75
N PRO A 90 11.74 -0.46 -2.98
CA PRO A 90 12.73 -1.30 -2.33
C PRO A 90 12.17 -1.99 -1.08
N GLY A 91 12.71 -3.16 -0.75
CA GLY A 91 12.32 -3.88 0.48
C GLY A 91 10.89 -4.41 0.47
N ALA A 92 10.29 -4.60 -0.72
CA ALA A 92 8.94 -5.11 -0.91
C ALA A 92 8.67 -6.42 -0.13
N LEU A 93 9.62 -7.36 -0.14
CA LEU A 93 9.53 -8.63 0.61
C LEU A 93 10.01 -8.53 2.06
N LYS A 94 10.81 -7.53 2.40
CA LYS A 94 11.51 -7.42 3.69
C LYS A 94 10.62 -6.83 4.78
N TYR A 95 9.91 -5.77 4.45
CA TYR A 95 9.16 -4.99 5.43
C TYR A 95 7.71 -5.43 5.53
N THR A 96 7.09 -5.09 6.65
CA THR A 96 5.64 -5.16 6.79
C THR A 96 5.04 -3.91 6.18
N TRP A 97 4.18 -4.11 5.19
CA TRP A 97 3.51 -3.05 4.47
C TRP A 97 2.04 -2.97 4.87
N ARG A 98 1.48 -1.79 4.70
CA ARG A 98 0.06 -1.50 4.92
C ARG A 98 -0.38 -0.41 3.95
N GLU A 99 -1.66 -0.39 3.62
CA GLU A 99 -2.27 0.76 2.97
C GLU A 99 -2.10 2.01 3.85
N GLY A 100 -1.74 3.12 3.20
CA GLY A 100 -1.55 4.41 3.82
C GLY A 100 -2.68 5.37 3.48
N SER A 101 -3.01 6.25 4.42
CA SER A 101 -3.95 7.35 4.23
C SER A 101 -3.18 8.65 3.98
N GLY A 102 -2.63 8.80 2.78
CA GLY A 102 -2.00 10.06 2.34
C GLY A 102 -2.97 10.88 1.49
N LYS A 103 -2.79 12.20 1.47
CA LYS A 103 -3.41 13.04 0.43
C LYS A 103 -2.65 12.79 -0.87
N GLU A 104 -3.34 12.44 -1.94
CA GLU A 104 -2.74 12.31 -3.26
C GLU A 104 -2.03 13.63 -3.60
N VAL A 105 -0.71 13.58 -3.81
CA VAL A 105 0.04 14.76 -4.25
C VAL A 105 -0.29 14.96 -5.72
N ALA A 106 -1.00 16.04 -6.03
CA ALA A 106 -1.37 16.40 -7.39
C ALA A 106 -0.15 16.32 -8.31
N LYS A 107 -0.33 15.71 -9.49
CA LYS A 107 0.72 15.65 -10.52
C LYS A 107 1.21 17.09 -10.76
N SER A 108 2.50 17.33 -10.54
CA SER A 108 3.15 18.57 -10.96
C SER A 108 3.11 18.62 -12.48
N THR A 109 2.09 19.29 -13.02
CA THR A 109 2.05 19.70 -14.42
C THR A 109 3.20 20.68 -14.61
N ALA A 110 4.21 20.28 -15.37
CA ALA A 110 5.17 21.18 -15.99
C ALA A 110 4.64 21.58 -17.37
#